data_AF-A0A4R0SMK7-F1
#
_entry.id   AF-A0A4R0SMK7-F1
#
_cell.length_a   1.000
_cell.length_b   1.000
_cell.length_c   1.000
_cell.angle_alpha   90.00
_cell.angle_beta   90.00
_cell.angle_gamma   90.00
#
_symmetry.space_group_name_H-M   'P 1'
#
loop_
_entity.id
_entity.type
_entity.pdbx_description
1 polymer ?
#
loop_
_entity_poly.entity_id
_entity_poly.type
_entity_poly.pdbx_seq_one_letter_code
_entity_poly.pdbx_strand_id
1 'polypeptide(L)' 'MAGPIDVIQRALSALASAGLGSESPAEAYVLGYQAGWREALGLCIRIETAINNETEETNEHHQQ' A
#
# COMPACT_ATOMS: atom_id res chain seq x y z
N MET A 1 -21.83 4.41 -4.92
CA MET A 1 -21.28 4.48 -6.28
C MET A 1 -20.04 5.36 -6.22
N ALA A 2 -18.85 4.79 -6.01
CA ALA A 2 -17.61 5.55 -6.12
C ALA A 2 -17.44 5.92 -7.60
N GLY A 3 -17.24 7.21 -7.91
CA GLY A 3 -16.99 7.67 -9.28
C GLY A 3 -15.75 7.02 -9.88
N PRO A 4 -15.50 7.18 -11.19
CA PRO A 4 -14.28 6.71 -11.81
C PRO A 4 -13.07 7.20 -11.00
N ILE A 5 -12.15 6.28 -10.69
CA ILE A 5 -10.96 6.58 -9.91
C ILE A 5 -10.15 7.63 -10.67
N ASP A 6 -10.05 8.83 -10.10
CA ASP A 6 -9.17 9.86 -10.60
C ASP A 6 -7.73 9.49 -10.24
N VAL A 7 -7.07 8.82 -11.19
CA VAL A 7 -5.70 8.33 -11.04
C VAL A 7 -4.70 9.48 -10.87
N ILE A 8 -5.01 10.67 -11.39
CA ILE A 8 -4.15 11.85 -11.24
C ILE A 8 -4.26 12.36 -9.81
N GLN A 9 -5.48 12.53 -9.28
CA GLN A 9 -5.66 12.94 -7.87
C GLN A 9 -5.05 11.96 -6.89
N ARG A 10 -5.15 10.65 -7.18
CA ARG A 10 -4.52 9.62 -6.35
C ARG A 10 -3.00 9.69 -6.40
N ALA A 11 -2.41 9.94 -7.58
CA ALA A 11 -0.97 10.12 -7.73
C ALA A 11 -0.49 11.38 -6.99
N LEU A 12 -1.19 12.51 -7.15
CA LEU A 12 -0.88 13.76 -6.44
C LEU A 12 -0.97 13.60 -4.92
N SER A 13 -1.98 12.89 -4.41
CA SER A 13 -2.12 12.60 -2.98
C SER A 13 -0.96 11.71 -2.47
N ALA A 14 -0.54 10.72 -3.27
CA ALA A 14 0.60 9.88 -2.93
C ALA A 14 1.92 10.67 -2.94
N LEU A 15 2.11 11.57 -3.91
CA LEU A 15 3.26 12.49 -3.97
C LEU A 15 3.30 13.39 -2.72
N ALA A 16 2.18 14.03 -2.38
CA ALA A 16 2.07 14.87 -1.19
C ALA A 16 2.33 14.07 0.10
N SER A 17 1.76 12.86 0.23
CA SER A 17 2.00 11.99 1.39
C SER A 17 3.44 11.50 1.50
N ALA A 18 4.16 11.41 0.37
CA ALA A 18 5.58 11.09 0.34
C ALA A 18 6.47 12.30 0.67
N GLY A 19 5.89 13.49 0.91
CA GLY A 19 6.63 14.72 1.15
C GLY A 19 7.25 15.32 -0.12
N LEU A 20 6.77 14.90 -1.30
CA LEU A 20 7.30 15.33 -2.59
C LEU A 20 6.58 16.58 -3.07
N GLY A 21 7.34 17.62 -3.41
CA GLY A 21 6.79 18.87 -3.94
C GLY A 21 7.81 19.93 -4.36
N SER A 22 9.01 19.91 -3.76
CA SER A 22 10.12 20.83 -4.07
C SER A 22 11.39 20.14 -4.58
N GLU A 23 11.40 18.81 -4.61
CA GLU A 23 12.56 18.00 -4.94
C GLU A 23 12.94 18.10 -6.42
N SER A 24 14.23 17.92 -6.72
CA SER A 24 14.65 17.76 -8.11
C SER A 24 14.01 16.52 -8.74
N PRO A 25 13.88 16.43 -10.08
CA PRO A 25 13.31 15.26 -10.73
C PRO A 25 14.01 13.93 -10.35
N ALA A 26 15.31 13.97 -10.08
CA ALA A 26 16.08 12.80 -9.64
C ALA A 26 15.72 12.38 -8.20
N GLU A 27 15.62 13.33 -7.28
CA GLU A 27 15.21 13.09 -5.89
C GLU A 27 13.77 12.58 -5.83
N ALA A 28 12.85 13.20 -6.58
CA ALA A 28 11.46 12.77 -6.67
C ALA A 28 11.33 11.33 -7.21
N TYR A 29 12.17 10.94 -8.18
CA TYR A 29 12.20 9.56 -8.69
C TYR A 29 12.64 8.56 -7.61
N VAL A 30 13.74 8.84 -6.90
CA VAL A 30 14.26 7.95 -5.85
C VAL A 30 13.28 7.80 -4.70
N LEU A 31 12.71 8.91 -4.24
CA LEU A 31 11.74 8.93 -3.14
C LEU A 31 10.43 8.25 -3.53
N GLY A 32 9.94 8.49 -4.75
CA GLY A 32 8.76 7.80 -5.29
C GLY A 32 8.98 6.28 -5.40
N TYR A 33 10.15 5.86 -5.86
CA TYR A 33 10.53 4.44 -5.91
C TYR A 33 10.55 3.83 -4.50
N GLN A 34 11.22 4.47 -3.54
CA GLN A 34 11.27 4.00 -2.15
C GLN A 34 9.88 3.91 -1.50
N ALA A 35 9.04 4.93 -1.71
CA ALA A 35 7.68 4.96 -1.20
C ALA A 35 6.83 3.83 -1.81
N GLY A 36 6.91 3.63 -3.13
CA GLY A 36 6.21 2.57 -3.83
C GLY A 36 6.58 1.17 -3.32
N TRP A 37 7.87 0.89 -3.10
CA TRP A 37 8.32 -0.38 -2.54
C TRP A 37 7.83 -0.62 -1.12
N ARG A 38 7.84 0.41 -0.28
CA ARG A 38 7.34 0.31 1.10
C ARG A 38 5.84 -0.02 1.13
N GLU A 39 5.04 0.64 0.29
CA GLU A 39 3.61 0.36 0.16
C GLU A 39 3.35 -1.06 -0.36
N ALA A 40 4.10 -1.51 -1.37
CA ALA A 40 3.98 -2.86 -1.91
C ALA A 40 4.31 -3.94 -0.87
N LEU A 41 5.42 -3.79 -0.14
CA LEU A 41 5.78 -4.69 0.96
C LEU A 41 4.75 -4.67 2.07
N GLY A 42 4.26 -3.49 2.45
CA GLY A 42 3.18 -3.35 3.43
C GLY A 42 1.90 -4.06 3.01
N LEU A 43 1.53 -3.99 1.72
CA LEU A 43 0.40 -4.74 1.19
C LEU A 43 0.61 -6.25 1.31
N CYS A 44 1.78 -6.78 0.92
CA CYS A 44 2.09 -8.20 1.04
C CYS A 44 1.97 -8.69 2.49
N ILE A 45 2.54 -7.94 3.45
CA ILE A 45 2.46 -8.28 4.88
C ILE A 45 1.01 -8.33 5.37
N ARG A 46 0.18 -7.35 4.98
CA ARG A 46 -1.24 -7.34 5.37
C ARG A 46 -2.02 -8.52 4.78
N ILE A 47 -1.73 -8.88 3.53
CA ILE A 47 -2.36 -10.04 2.88
C ILE A 47 -1.95 -11.33 3.60
N GLU A 48 -0.65 -11.52 3.86
CA GLU A 48 -0.15 -12.67 4.60
C GLU A 48 -0.78 -12.77 5.99
N THR A 49 -0.84 -11.65 6.71
CA THR A 49 -1.46 -11.60 8.05
C THR A 49 -2.94 -11.97 7.98
N ALA A 50 -3.68 -11.44 7.01
CA ALA A 50 -5.10 -11.77 6.84
C ALA A 50 -5.32 -13.26 6.54
N ILE A 51 -4.51 -13.82 5.63
CA ILE A 51 -4.57 -15.26 5.30
C ILE A 51 -4.25 -16.12 6.52
N ASN A 52 -3.22 -15.76 7.29
CA ASN A 52 -2.84 -16.51 8.49
C ASN A 52 -3.95 -16.47 9.55
N ASN A 53 -4.55 -15.30 9.78
CA ASN A 53 -5.67 -15.17 10.72
C ASN A 53 -6.90 -15.99 10.28
N GLU A 54 -7.24 -16.00 8.98
CA GLU A 54 -8.32 -16.86 8.44
C GLU A 54 -8.00 -18.35 8.61
N THR A 55 -6.72 -18.73 8.53
CA THR A 55 -6.26 -20.12 8.70
C THR A 55 -6.27 -20.54 10.19
N GLU A 56 -5.97 -19.63 11.10
CA GLU A 56 -6.06 -19.87 12.55
C GLU A 56 -7.53 -20.03 12.99
N GLU A 57 -8.44 -19.14 12.55
CA GLU A 57 -9.87 -19.25 12.85
C GLU A 57 -10.50 -20.56 12.32
N THR A 58 -10.07 -21.03 11.15
CA THR A 58 -10.55 -22.29 10.57
C THR A 58 -9.96 -23.53 11.24
N ASN A 59 -8.76 -23.46 11.83
CA ASN A 59 -8.19 -24.57 12.61
C ASN A 59 -8.84 -24.74 13.99
N GLU A 60 -9.26 -23.66 14.65
CA GLU A 60 -9.97 -23.73 15.93
C GLU A 60 -11.36 -24.37 15.81
N HIS A 61 -12.07 -24.12 14.70
CA HIS A 61 -13.39 -24.71 14.43
C HIS A 61 -13.37 -26.21 14.10
N HIS A 62 -12.23 -26.77 13.68
CA HIS A 62 -12.10 -28.21 13.38
C HIS A 62 -11.59 -29.05 14.56
N GLN A 63 -11.23 -28.43 15.69
CA GLN A 63 -10.77 -29.12 16.91
C GLN A 63 -11.84 -29.24 18.02
N GLN A 64 -13.09 -28.85 17.74
CA GLN A 64 -14.26 -29.11 18.59
C GLN A 64 -15.16 -30.19 17.99
#